data_AF-W2TLE6-F1
#
_entry.id   AF-W2TLE6-F1
#
_cell.length_a   1.000
_cell.length_b   1.000
_cell.length_c   1.000
_cell.angle_alpha   90.00
_cell.angle_beta   90.00
_cell.angle_gamma   90.00
#
_symmetry.space_group_name_H-M   'P 1'
#
loop_
_entity.id
_entity.type
_entity.pdbx_description
1 polymer ?
#
loop_
_entity_poly.entity_id
_entity_poly.type
_entity_poly.pdbx_seq_one_letter_code
_entity_poly.pdbx_strand_id
1 'polypeptide(L)'
;MACMSMVGYILGLGDRHPSNLMLDRLTGKIVHIDFGDCFDVAMTREKFPEKIPFRLTRMLVKAMEVTGIEGNYRFTCERVLRLLRANRESLLAVLEAFVYDPVISWRLLE
;
A
#
# COMPACT_ATOMS: atom_id res chain seq x y z
N MET A 1 3.49 -4.03 8.43
CA MET A 1 2.69 -2.80 8.24
C MET A 1 3.50 -1.69 7.55
N ALA A 2 4.54 -1.12 8.15
CA ALA A 2 5.32 -0.01 7.55
C ALA A 2 5.77 -0.25 6.09
N CYS A 3 6.34 -1.44 5.80
CA CYS A 3 6.72 -1.81 4.43
C CYS A 3 5.53 -1.78 3.46
N MET A 4 4.44 -2.46 3.82
CA MET A 4 3.20 -2.47 3.02
C MET A 4 2.61 -1.07 2.83
N SER A 5 2.68 -0.20 3.86
CA SER A 5 2.20 1.18 3.75
C SER A 5 2.97 1.98 2.70
N MET A 6 4.30 1.85 2.65
CA MET A 6 5.13 2.58 1.68
C MET A 6 5.03 1.98 0.27
N VAL A 7 5.10 0.65 0.17
CA VAL A 7 4.98 -0.05 -1.12
C VAL A 7 3.60 0.15 -1.72
N GLY A 8 2.54 -0.02 -0.92
CA GLY A 8 1.16 0.20 -1.34
C GLY A 8 0.91 1.63 -1.78
N TYR A 9 1.49 2.62 -1.10
CA TYR A 9 1.41 4.02 -1.54
C TYR A 9 2.06 4.23 -2.91
N ILE A 10 3.26 3.70 -3.15
CA ILE A 10 3.95 3.84 -4.44
C ILE A 10 3.21 3.10 -5.57
N LEU A 11 2.56 1.99 -5.27
CA LEU A 11 1.74 1.24 -6.23
C LEU A 11 0.39 1.92 -6.51
N GLY A 12 -0.05 2.86 -5.68
CA GLY A 12 -1.40 3.42 -5.73
C GLY A 12 -2.47 2.44 -5.28
N LEU A 13 -2.17 1.62 -4.26
CA LEU A 13 -3.09 0.63 -3.70
C LEU A 13 -4.21 1.30 -2.90
N GLY A 14 -5.44 1.04 -3.32
CA GLY A 14 -6.69 1.44 -2.70
C GLY A 14 -7.41 0.29 -1.99
N ASP A 15 -8.69 0.50 -1.69
CA ASP A 15 -9.58 -0.42 -0.95
C ASP A 15 -9.01 -0.95 0.37
N ARG A 16 -8.39 -0.04 1.14
CA ARG A 16 -7.67 -0.40 2.37
C ARG A 16 -8.62 -0.54 3.56
N HIS A 17 -9.73 -1.25 3.40
CA HIS A 17 -10.68 -1.52 4.48
C HIS A 17 -10.20 -2.67 5.38
N PRO A 18 -10.68 -2.77 6.65
CA PRO A 18 -10.15 -3.77 7.60
C PRO A 18 -10.20 -5.23 7.11
N SER A 19 -11.18 -5.60 6.29
CA SER A 19 -11.27 -6.97 5.73
C SER A 19 -10.15 -7.31 4.74
N ASN A 20 -9.47 -6.28 4.18
CA ASN A 20 -8.31 -6.43 3.30
C ASN A 20 -6.99 -6.40 4.07
N LEU A 21 -7.04 -6.30 5.40
CA LEU A 21 -5.87 -6.37 6.27
C LEU A 21 -5.88 -7.71 7.03
N MET A 22 -5.26 -8.72 6.44
CA MET A 22 -5.14 -10.04 7.05
C MET A 22 -4.03 -10.04 8.11
N LEU A 23 -4.35 -10.49 9.32
CA LEU A 23 -3.39 -10.71 10.39
C LEU A 23 -3.01 -12.18 10.46
N ASP A 24 -1.74 -12.49 10.26
CA ASP A 24 -1.18 -13.79 10.59
C ASP A 24 -1.13 -13.95 12.11
N ARG A 25 -1.89 -14.92 12.63
CA ARG A 25 -2.03 -15.18 14.07
C ARG A 25 -0.77 -15.77 14.70
N LEU A 26 0.10 -16.41 13.91
CA LEU A 26 1.33 -17.01 14.43
C LEU A 26 2.45 -15.96 14.53
N THR A 27 2.62 -15.13 13.51
CA THR A 27 3.73 -14.17 13.45
C THR A 27 3.34 -12.74 13.85
N GLY A 28 2.05 -12.42 13.93
CA GLY A 28 1.56 -11.06 14.14
C GLY A 28 1.76 -10.13 12.93
N LYS A 29 2.18 -10.68 11.77
CA LYS A 29 2.37 -9.89 10.55
C LYS A 29 1.03 -9.52 9.93
N ILE A 30 0.95 -8.31 9.39
CA ILE A 30 -0.20 -7.82 8.64
C ILE A 30 0.13 -7.85 7.16
N VAL A 31 -0.75 -8.47 6.38
CA VAL A 31 -0.66 -8.65 4.94
C VAL A 31 -1.87 -7.98 4.30
N HIS A 32 -1.65 -7.21 3.25
CA HIS A 32 -2.76 -6.73 2.43
C HIS A 32 -3.23 -7.88 1.55
N ILE A 33 -4.51 -8.17 1.57
CA ILE A 33 -5.15 -9.13 0.67
C ILE A 33 -6.11 -8.36 -0.23
N ASP A 34 -6.38 -8.91 -1.41
CA ASP A 34 -7.12 -8.25 -2.47
C ASP A 34 -6.39 -7.00 -3.02
N PHE A 35 -6.09 -7.04 -4.31
CA PHE A 35 -5.33 -6.00 -5.03
C PHE A 35 -6.13 -5.48 -6.23
N GLY A 36 -7.47 -5.61 -6.19
CA GLY A 36 -8.35 -5.14 -7.26
C GLY A 36 -8.21 -3.66 -7.58
N ASP A 37 -7.94 -2.83 -6.56
CA ASP A 37 -7.75 -1.38 -6.69
C ASP A 37 -6.27 -0.99 -6.62
N CYS A 38 -5.53 -1.20 -7.71
CA CYS A 38 -4.15 -0.68 -7.84
C CYS A 38 -4.10 0.53 -8.78
N PHE A 39 -2.95 1.20 -8.85
CA PHE A 39 -2.70 2.33 -9.76
C PHE A 39 -3.68 3.51 -9.58
N ASP A 40 -3.96 3.86 -8.33
CA ASP A 40 -4.74 5.02 -7.92
C ASP A 40 -6.22 5.02 -8.37
N VAL A 41 -6.76 3.89 -8.83
CA VAL A 41 -8.18 3.74 -9.20
C VAL A 41 -9.10 4.19 -8.07
N ALA A 42 -8.82 3.78 -6.82
CA ALA A 42 -9.64 4.18 -5.68
C ALA A 42 -9.60 5.70 -5.40
N MET A 43 -8.56 6.41 -5.84
CA MET A 43 -8.47 7.87 -5.70
C MET A 43 -9.32 8.59 -6.74
N THR A 44 -9.54 8.02 -7.92
CA THR A 44 -10.26 8.66 -9.04
C THR A 44 -11.75 8.32 -9.10
N ARG A 45 -12.24 7.42 -8.23
CA ARG A 45 -13.66 7.07 -8.10
C ARG A 45 -14.57 8.27 -7.93
N GLU A 46 -15.73 8.21 -8.60
CA GLU A 46 -16.79 9.22 -8.48
C GLU A 46 -17.40 9.25 -7.06
N LYS A 47 -17.59 8.08 -6.45
CA LYS A 47 -18.17 7.94 -5.11
C LYS A 47 -17.12 7.54 -4.08
N PHE A 48 -17.07 8.28 -2.98
CA PHE A 48 -16.21 8.02 -1.81
C PHE A 48 -14.73 7.75 -2.17
N PRO A 49 -14.05 8.68 -2.87
CA PRO A 49 -12.66 8.48 -3.28
C PRO A 49 -11.72 8.35 -2.07
N GLU A 50 -10.79 7.41 -2.12
CA GLU A 50 -9.86 7.14 -1.03
C GLU A 50 -8.58 7.98 -1.16
N LYS A 51 -8.62 9.23 -0.70
CA LYS A 51 -7.53 10.21 -0.88
C LYS A 51 -6.31 10.05 0.04
N ILE A 52 -6.36 9.13 1.00
CA ILE A 52 -5.25 8.90 1.94
C ILE A 52 -4.17 8.02 1.30
N PRO A 53 -2.90 8.15 1.69
CA PRO A 53 -1.80 7.39 1.09
C PRO A 53 -1.74 5.93 1.56
N PHE A 54 -2.20 5.64 2.77
CA PHE A 54 -2.32 4.30 3.34
C PHE A 54 -3.16 4.36 4.62
N ARG A 55 -3.71 3.22 5.04
CA ARG A 55 -4.50 3.12 6.28
C ARG A 55 -3.61 3.14 7.52
N LEU A 56 -3.70 4.20 8.32
CA LEU A 56 -3.06 4.29 9.63
C LEU A 56 -4.06 4.83 10.66
N THR A 57 -4.91 3.95 11.20
CA THR A 57 -5.95 4.36 12.15
C THR A 57 -5.43 4.46 13.58
N ARG A 58 -6.21 5.11 14.45
CA ARG A 58 -5.96 5.16 15.90
C ARG A 58 -5.72 3.78 16.53
N MET A 59 -6.42 2.74 16.07
CA MET A 59 -6.20 1.38 16.59
C MET A 59 -4.82 0.84 16.23
N LEU A 60 -4.38 1.05 14.99
CA LEU A 60 -3.06 0.61 14.53
C LEU A 60 -1.94 1.37 15.24
N VAL A 61 -2.11 2.69 15.43
CA VAL A 61 -1.13 3.52 16.16
C VAL A 61 -1.05 3.08 17.63
N LYS A 62 -2.18 2.82 18.28
CA LYS A 62 -2.18 2.34 19.68
C LYS A 62 -1.51 0.98 19.85
N ALA A 63 -1.61 0.10 18.85
CA ALA A 63 -0.95 -1.21 18.86
C ALA A 63 0.59 -1.11 18.77
N MET A 64 1.16 0.07 18.48
CA MET A 64 2.61 0.32 18.47
C MET A 64 3.14 0.80 19.83
N GLU A 65 2.28 0.87 20.84
CA GLU A 65 2.57 1.15 22.25
C GLU A 65 3.52 2.35 22.46
N VAL A 66 4.62 2.15 23.20
CA VAL A 66 5.47 3.19 23.80
C VAL A 66 6.07 4.12 22.75
N THR A 67 6.42 3.60 21.57
CA THR A 67 7.07 4.40 20.52
C THR A 67 6.09 4.97 19.49
N GLY A 68 4.83 4.52 19.51
CA GLY A 68 3.83 4.89 18.50
C GLY A 68 4.38 4.77 17.08
N ILE A 69 4.19 5.83 16.28
CA ILE A 69 4.69 5.89 14.90
C ILE A 69 6.16 6.27 14.80
N GLU A 70 6.73 6.88 15.84
CA GLU A 70 8.07 7.48 15.83
C GLU A 70 9.19 6.45 15.98
N GLY A 71 8.87 5.22 16.41
CA GLY A 71 9.83 4.13 16.53
C GLY A 71 10.08 3.37 15.21
N ASN A 72 9.97 2.05 15.30
CA ASN A 72 10.25 1.15 14.18
C ASN A 72 9.41 1.44 12.93
N TYR A 73 8.20 1.98 13.09
CA TYR A 73 7.32 2.30 11.98
C TYR A 73 7.94 3.37 11.07
N ARG A 74 8.23 4.57 11.60
CA ARG A 74 8.85 5.68 10.84
C ARG A 74 10.20 5.25 10.25
N PHE A 75 11.08 4.64 11.04
CA PHE A 75 12.39 4.21 10.56
C PHE A 75 12.30 3.22 9.39
N THR A 76 11.37 2.26 9.47
CA THR A 76 11.13 1.30 8.39
C THR A 76 10.56 2.01 7.16
N CYS A 77 9.62 2.95 7.32
CA CYS A 77 9.06 3.71 6.21
C CYS A 77 10.15 4.47 5.44
N GLU A 78 11.03 5.19 6.14
CA GLU A 78 12.14 5.93 5.52
C GLU A 78 13.12 5.01 4.78
N ARG A 79 13.46 3.86 5.36
CA ARG A 79 14.35 2.88 4.73
C ARG A 79 13.72 2.29 3.47
N VAL A 80 12.44 1.92 3.53
CA VAL A 80 11.71 1.38 2.37
C VAL A 80 11.63 2.42 1.27
N LEU A 81 11.26 3.67 1.57
CA LEU A 81 11.21 4.74 0.56
C LEU A 81 12.57 5.02 -0.07
N ARG A 82 13.65 5.02 0.72
CA ARG A 82 15.03 5.15 0.19
C ARG A 82 15.36 4.00 -0.76
N LEU A 83 15.03 2.77 -0.38
CA LEU A 83 15.28 1.59 -1.21
C LEU A 83 14.49 1.63 -2.52
N LEU A 84 13.19 1.97 -2.47
CA LEU A 84 12.34 2.08 -3.65
C LEU A 84 12.86 3.15 -4.62
N ARG A 85 13.26 4.32 -4.11
CA ARG A 85 13.83 5.40 -4.93
C ARG A 85 15.18 5.03 -5.56
N ALA A 86 16.04 4.34 -4.81
CA ALA A 86 17.33 3.87 -5.31
C ALA A 86 17.19 2.85 -6.44
N ASN A 87 16.08 2.09 -6.46
CA ASN A 87 15.81 1.05 -7.45
C ASN A 87 14.64 1.41 -8.39
N ARG A 88 14.38 2.72 -8.58
CA ARG A 88 13.20 3.20 -9.32
C ARG A 88 13.12 2.66 -10.75
N GLU A 89 14.26 2.49 -11.43
CA GLU A 89 14.30 2.11 -12.85
C GLU A 89 13.81 0.67 -13.02
N SER A 90 14.32 -0.26 -12.20
CA SER A 90 13.86 -1.65 -12.19
C SER A 90 12.39 -1.77 -11.79
N LEU A 91 11.93 -0.95 -10.84
CA LEU A 91 10.52 -0.94 -10.43
C LEU A 91 9.61 -0.44 -11.55
N LEU A 92 9.96 0.68 -12.18
CA LEU A 92 9.18 1.25 -13.29
C LEU A 92 9.12 0.28 -14.47
N ALA A 93 10.24 -0.38 -14.82
CA ALA A 93 10.25 -1.36 -15.90
C ALA A 93 9.25 -2.51 -15.68
N VAL A 94 9.10 -2.98 -14.44
CA VAL A 94 8.12 -4.02 -14.10
C VAL A 94 6.70 -3.46 -14.12
N LEU A 95 6.47 -2.28 -13.53
CA LEU A 95 5.14 -1.66 -13.48
C LEU A 95 4.61 -1.26 -14.86
N GLU A 96 5.47 -0.76 -15.75
CA GLU A 96 5.13 -0.45 -17.14
C GLU A 96 4.61 -1.69 -17.86
N ALA A 97 5.26 -2.84 -17.68
CA ALA A 97 4.80 -4.09 -18.29
C ALA A 97 3.38 -4.47 -17.83
N PHE A 98 2.99 -4.19 -16.58
CA PHE A 98 1.62 -4.42 -16.09
C PHE A 98 0.61 -3.42 -16.64
N VAL A 99 0.98 -2.14 -16.80
CA VAL A 99 0.08 -1.11 -17.36
C VAL A 99 -0.22 -1.39 -18.83
N TYR A 100 0.77 -1.87 -19.58
CA TYR A 100 0.60 -2.24 -20.99
C TYR A 100 0.06 -3.65 -21.20
N ASP A 101 -0.16 -4.43 -20.14
CA ASP A 101 -0.80 -5.74 -20.25
C ASP A 101 -2.27 -5.54 -20.66
N PRO A 102 -2.68 -6.08 -21.84
CA PRO A 102 -4.03 -5.89 -22.34
C PRO A 102 -5.07 -6.41 -21.36
N VAL A 103 -4.81 -7.46 -20.58
CA VAL A 103 -5.76 -8.04 -19.62
C VAL A 103 -6.10 -7.08 -18.47
N ILE A 104 -5.14 -6.24 -18.06
CA ILE A 104 -5.34 -5.24 -17.01
C ILE A 104 -5.99 -3.98 -17.59
N SER A 105 -5.64 -3.60 -18.81
CA SER A 105 -6.21 -2.41 -19.48
C SER A 105 -7.74 -2.45 -19.58
N TRP A 106 -8.35 -3.63 -19.80
CA TRP A 106 -9.81 -3.78 -19.83
C TRP A 106 -10.52 -3.48 -18.50
N ARG A 107 -9.86 -3.69 -17.35
CA ARG A 107 -10.46 -3.44 -16.02
C ARG A 107 -10.25 -2.03 -15.50
N LEU A 108 -9.27 -1.29 -16.02
CA LEU A 108 -8.98 0.10 -15.62
C LEU A 108 -9.82 1.13 -16.39
N LEU A 109 -10.48 0.71 -17.47
CA LEU A 109 -11.29 1.56 -18.36
C LEU A 109 -12.81 1.41 -18.16
N GLU A 110 -13.24 0.56 -17.22
CA GLU A 110 -14.63 0.47 -16.72
C GLU A 110 -14.76 1.22 -15.37
#